data_AF-A8PRW9-F1
#
_entry.id   AF-A8PRW9-F1
#
_cell.length_a   1.000
_cell.length_b   1.000
_cell.length_c   1.000
_cell.angle_alpha   90.00
_cell.angle_beta   90.00
_cell.angle_gamma   90.00
#
_symmetry.space_group_name_H-M   'P 1'
#
loop_
_entity.id
_entity.type
_entity.pdbx_description
1 polymer ?
#
loop_
_entity_poly.entity_id
_entity_poly.type
_entity_poly.pdbx_seq_one_letter_code
_entity_poly.pdbx_strand_id
1 'polypeptide(L)'
;MKDAFGLNATGSGSIDGADTSANVAAANAGTGGAAQLGLAVGASDLVARYCNHLGLDMSIVRVTEAITMRIQEQGCLAGRSPITIAAATIYLVTMLVNEQRTARRISVAAGVSDVTIKHSYRELLKVLDQVLTPDIIAKDARIDVSRVDAK
;
A
#
# COMPACT_ATOMS: atom_id res chain seq x y z
N MET A 1 -53.12 19.55 -25.82
CA MET A 1 -52.36 19.84 -24.58
C MET A 1 -51.54 18.58 -24.28
N LYS A 2 -50.21 18.53 -24.45
CA LYS A 2 -49.17 19.27 -23.68
C LYS A 2 -49.34 18.93 -22.18
N ASP A 3 -48.45 18.22 -21.48
CA ASP A 3 -46.99 18.27 -21.52
C ASP A 3 -46.28 17.03 -20.90
N ALA A 4 -45.01 16.90 -21.31
CA ALA A 4 -43.83 16.52 -20.52
C ALA A 4 -43.63 15.06 -20.05
N PHE A 5 -42.88 14.34 -20.89
CA PHE A 5 -41.70 13.57 -20.45
C PHE A 5 -40.85 14.43 -19.49
N GLY A 6 -40.84 14.07 -18.22
CA GLY A 6 -40.03 14.67 -17.17
C GLY A 6 -38.75 13.87 -16.93
N LEU A 7 -37.65 14.59 -16.86
CA LEU A 7 -36.25 14.18 -16.91
C LEU A 7 -35.78 13.21 -15.81
N ASN A 8 -34.85 12.36 -16.24
CA ASN A 8 -33.76 11.75 -15.49
C ASN A 8 -32.95 12.82 -14.70
N ALA A 9 -32.76 12.59 -13.39
CA ALA A 9 -31.53 12.86 -12.61
C ALA A 9 -31.90 13.08 -11.14
N THR A 10 -31.46 12.18 -10.26
CA THR A 10 -30.91 12.48 -8.92
C THR A 10 -30.59 11.15 -8.23
N GLY A 11 -29.53 10.52 -8.71
CA GLY A 11 -28.88 9.38 -8.06
C GLY A 11 -27.38 9.63 -7.92
N SER A 12 -26.98 10.85 -7.61
CA SER A 12 -25.58 11.19 -7.32
C SER A 12 -25.41 11.33 -5.82
N GLY A 13 -25.55 10.21 -5.11
CA GLY A 13 -25.02 10.06 -3.77
C GLY A 13 -23.57 9.60 -3.90
N SER A 14 -22.63 10.52 -4.07
CA SER A 14 -21.21 10.22 -3.99
C SER A 14 -20.43 11.46 -3.61
N ILE A 15 -19.53 11.26 -2.63
CA ILE A 15 -18.42 12.11 -2.18
C ILE A 15 -18.64 12.99 -0.93
N ASP A 16 -18.99 12.37 0.20
CA ASP A 16 -18.54 12.87 1.50
C ASP A 16 -17.53 11.87 2.07
N GLY A 17 -16.26 12.23 1.98
CA GLY A 17 -15.14 11.42 2.46
C GLY A 17 -13.80 12.13 2.32
N ALA A 18 -13.80 13.47 2.41
CA ALA A 18 -12.61 14.26 2.62
C ALA A 18 -12.47 14.54 4.13
N ASP A 19 -12.26 13.49 4.91
CA ASP A 19 -11.69 13.58 6.23
C ASP A 19 -10.64 12.47 6.34
N THR A 20 -9.38 12.87 6.37
CA THR A 20 -8.60 12.81 7.59
C THR A 20 -7.28 13.48 7.26
N SER A 21 -7.10 14.66 7.85
CA SER A 21 -5.82 15.32 8.04
C SER A 21 -4.80 14.33 8.60
N ALA A 22 -3.84 13.92 7.78
CA ALA A 22 -2.64 13.24 8.26
C ALA A 22 -1.43 14.02 7.75
N ASN A 23 -1.23 15.18 8.38
CA ASN A 23 0.05 15.84 8.44
C ASN A 23 1.07 14.86 9.04
N VAL A 24 2.24 14.71 8.40
CA VAL A 24 3.59 14.63 8.99
C VAL A 24 4.54 13.83 8.08
N ALA A 25 5.61 14.55 7.72
CA ALA A 25 6.99 14.16 7.45
C ALA A 25 7.33 13.32 6.20
N ALA A 26 8.04 14.02 5.34
CA ALA A 26 8.86 13.52 4.26
C ALA A 26 10.05 12.67 4.76
N ALA A 27 10.43 11.73 3.86
CA ALA A 27 11.77 11.28 3.50
C ALA A 27 12.82 11.04 4.61
N ASN A 28 13.36 9.82 4.66
CA ASN A 28 14.81 9.58 4.53
C ASN A 28 15.09 8.07 4.43
N ALA A 29 15.88 7.70 3.42
CA ALA A 29 16.43 6.36 3.24
C ALA A 29 17.51 6.07 4.28
N GLY A 30 17.63 4.80 4.72
CA GLY A 30 18.78 4.39 5.54
C GLY A 30 18.55 3.14 6.40
N THR A 31 18.93 2.00 5.83
CA THR A 31 19.71 0.89 6.40
C THR A 31 19.49 0.45 7.86
N GLY A 32 19.20 -0.84 8.00
CA GLY A 32 18.82 -1.50 9.25
C GLY A 32 19.83 -1.44 10.39
N GLY A 33 19.29 -1.66 11.58
CA GLY A 33 20.07 -1.69 12.82
C GLY A 33 19.15 -1.48 13.99
N ALA A 34 19.14 -2.46 14.90
CA ALA A 34 18.35 -2.45 16.11
C ALA A 34 18.50 -1.15 16.92
N ALA A 35 17.36 -0.70 17.46
CA ALA A 35 17.23 0.17 18.62
C ALA A 35 17.89 1.56 18.56
N GLN A 36 17.07 2.62 18.39
CA GLN A 36 17.23 3.83 19.21
C GLN A 36 15.99 4.72 19.24
N LEU A 37 15.76 5.26 20.45
CA LEU A 37 14.80 6.31 20.80
C LEU A 37 14.79 7.45 19.77
N GLY A 38 13.60 7.78 19.25
CA GLY A 38 13.24 9.16 18.92
C GLY A 38 13.49 9.71 17.50
N LEU A 39 13.75 8.90 16.46
CA LEU A 39 13.98 9.42 15.10
C LEU A 39 13.13 8.74 14.03
N ALA A 40 12.81 9.51 12.98
CA ALA A 40 11.86 9.23 11.91
C ALA A 40 11.68 7.74 11.54
N VAL A 41 10.49 7.20 11.80
CA VAL A 41 10.14 5.83 11.45
C VAL A 41 9.92 5.77 9.94
N GLY A 42 10.88 5.18 9.22
CA GLY A 42 10.76 4.96 7.78
C GLY A 42 9.66 3.95 7.45
N ALA A 43 9.04 4.07 6.26
CA ALA A 43 7.99 3.14 5.85
C ALA A 43 8.49 1.68 5.80
N SER A 44 9.77 1.45 5.53
CA SER A 44 10.41 0.13 5.59
C SER A 44 10.43 -0.48 7.01
N ASP A 45 10.66 0.32 8.06
CA ASP A 45 10.61 -0.18 9.45
C ASP A 45 9.19 -0.61 9.84
N LEU A 46 8.19 0.17 9.42
CA LEU A 46 6.78 -0.18 9.61
C LEU A 46 6.44 -1.48 8.89
N VAL A 47 6.93 -1.66 7.67
CA VAL A 47 6.76 -2.91 6.92
C VAL A 47 7.30 -4.10 7.69
N ALA A 48 8.55 -4.03 8.18
CA ALA A 48 9.16 -5.10 8.94
C ALA A 48 8.31 -5.52 10.15
N ARG A 49 7.84 -4.52 10.92
CA ARG A 49 6.99 -4.75 12.10
C ARG A 49 5.66 -5.40 11.74
N TYR A 50 4.98 -4.89 10.72
CA TYR A 50 3.69 -5.42 10.28
C TYR A 50 3.84 -6.82 9.70
N CYS A 51 4.83 -7.06 8.86
CA CYS A 51 5.11 -8.40 8.32
C CYS A 51 5.37 -9.41 9.43
N ASN A 52 6.12 -9.04 10.48
CA ASN A 52 6.34 -9.88 11.65
C ASN A 52 5.03 -10.16 12.41
N HIS A 53 4.17 -9.15 12.58
CA HIS A 53 2.85 -9.32 13.20
C HIS A 53 1.90 -10.21 12.38
N LEU A 54 2.06 -10.19 11.05
CA LEU A 54 1.32 -11.05 10.13
C LEU A 54 1.89 -12.47 10.02
N GLY A 55 3.10 -12.71 10.54
CA GLY A 55 3.81 -13.99 10.43
C GLY A 55 4.30 -14.28 9.02
N LEU A 56 4.69 -13.25 8.26
CA LEU A 56 5.26 -13.41 6.92
C LEU A 56 6.73 -13.84 6.99
N ASP A 57 7.17 -14.63 6.01
CA ASP A 57 8.57 -15.03 5.88
C ASP A 57 9.51 -13.84 5.74
N MET A 58 10.73 -13.99 6.26
CA MET A 58 11.80 -12.98 6.13
C MET A 58 12.14 -12.65 4.67
N SER A 59 12.01 -13.62 3.75
CA SER A 59 12.20 -13.37 2.32
C SER A 59 11.16 -12.37 1.79
N ILE A 60 9.90 -12.53 2.19
CA ILE A 60 8.78 -11.65 1.82
C ILE A 60 8.97 -10.27 2.45
N VAL A 61 9.41 -10.21 3.70
CA VAL A 61 9.70 -8.94 4.40
C VAL A 61 10.71 -8.11 3.61
N ARG A 62 11.86 -8.71 3.24
CA ARG A 62 12.92 -8.04 2.47
C ARG A 62 12.45 -7.57 1.10
N VAL A 63 11.64 -8.38 0.43
CA VAL A 63 11.01 -8.02 -0.86
C VAL A 63 10.09 -6.81 -0.67
N THR A 64 9.25 -6.85 0.35
CA THR A 64 8.29 -5.77 0.65
C THR A 64 9.02 -4.47 0.98
N GLU A 65 10.06 -4.52 1.81
CA GLU A 65 10.91 -3.37 2.13
C GLU A 65 11.56 -2.77 0.88
N ALA A 66 12.11 -3.61 -0.02
CA ALA A 66 12.72 -3.17 -1.25
C ALA A 66 11.71 -2.45 -2.16
N ILE A 67 10.50 -3.00 -2.30
CA ILE A 67 9.41 -2.37 -3.07
C ILE A 67 9.02 -1.04 -2.42
N THR A 68 8.83 -0.99 -1.09
CA THR A 68 8.47 0.23 -0.37
C THR A 68 9.54 1.33 -0.51
N MET A 69 10.82 0.97 -0.55
CA MET A 69 11.90 1.92 -0.80
C MET A 69 11.83 2.47 -2.22
N ARG A 70 11.60 1.61 -3.22
CA ARG A 70 11.42 2.04 -4.62
C ARG A 70 10.22 2.94 -4.83
N ILE A 71 9.09 2.66 -4.16
CA ILE A 71 7.90 3.53 -4.20
C ILE A 71 8.23 4.94 -3.70
N GLN A 72 9.04 5.04 -2.63
CA GLN A 72 9.48 6.33 -2.08
C GLN A 72 10.45 7.04 -3.02
N GLU A 73 11.40 6.32 -3.60
CA GLU A 73 12.37 6.88 -4.58
C GLU A 73 11.68 7.41 -5.84
N GLN A 74 10.70 6.67 -6.36
CA GLN A 74 9.93 7.06 -7.55
C GLN A 74 8.86 8.14 -7.24
N GLY A 75 8.60 8.41 -5.95
CA GLY A 75 7.58 9.39 -5.55
C GLY A 75 6.15 9.01 -5.92
N CYS A 76 5.86 7.73 -6.22
CA CYS A 76 4.54 7.32 -6.71
C CYS A 76 3.39 7.57 -5.72
N LEU A 77 3.68 7.54 -4.42
CA LEU A 77 2.75 7.88 -3.33
C LEU A 77 3.20 9.13 -2.55
N ALA A 78 3.89 10.06 -3.23
CA ALA A 78 4.28 11.33 -2.63
C ALA A 78 3.05 12.05 -2.05
N GLY A 79 3.16 12.47 -0.79
CA GLY A 79 2.07 13.11 -0.04
C GLY A 79 1.18 12.16 0.78
N ARG A 80 1.42 10.84 0.77
CA ARG A 80 0.75 9.89 1.67
C ARG A 80 1.63 9.55 2.87
N SER A 81 0.97 9.30 4.01
CA SER A 81 1.65 8.85 5.24
C SER A 81 2.44 7.55 4.99
N PRO A 82 3.66 7.42 5.54
CA PRO A 82 4.48 6.21 5.42
C PRO A 82 3.76 4.96 5.95
N ILE A 83 2.84 5.12 6.91
CA ILE A 83 2.00 4.03 7.44
C ILE A 83 1.11 3.45 6.33
N THR A 84 0.42 4.32 5.60
CA THR A 84 -0.47 3.92 4.51
C THR A 84 0.30 3.29 3.36
N ILE A 85 1.49 3.82 3.05
CA ILE A 85 2.37 3.26 2.02
C ILE A 85 2.78 1.84 2.43
N ALA A 86 3.29 1.66 3.65
CA ALA A 86 3.67 0.36 4.19
C ALA A 86 2.51 -0.64 4.14
N ALA A 87 1.32 -0.26 4.61
CA ALA A 87 0.14 -1.13 4.62
C ALA A 87 -0.29 -1.55 3.20
N ALA A 88 -0.28 -0.62 2.24
CA ALA A 88 -0.61 -0.90 0.85
C ALA A 88 0.43 -1.81 0.17
N THR A 89 1.73 -1.58 0.42
CA THR A 89 2.79 -2.43 -0.13
C THR A 89 2.72 -3.85 0.43
N ILE A 90 2.45 -4.02 1.73
CA ILE A 90 2.27 -5.36 2.31
C ILE A 90 1.08 -6.07 1.65
N TYR A 91 -0.06 -5.38 1.52
CA TYR A 91 -1.25 -5.96 0.88
C TYR A 91 -0.94 -6.42 -0.54
N LEU A 92 -0.19 -5.62 -1.30
CA LEU A 92 0.27 -5.97 -2.63
C LEU A 92 1.17 -7.22 -2.64
N VAL A 93 2.21 -7.27 -1.80
CA VAL A 93 3.13 -8.41 -1.79
C VAL A 93 2.43 -9.68 -1.34
N THR A 94 1.50 -9.59 -0.38
CA THR A 94 0.70 -10.74 0.04
C THR A 94 -0.19 -11.28 -1.09
N MET A 95 -0.67 -10.41 -2.00
CA MET A 95 -1.36 -10.83 -3.22
C MET A 95 -0.43 -11.53 -4.21
N LEU A 96 0.80 -11.02 -4.38
CA LEU A 96 1.80 -11.59 -5.29
C LEU A 96 2.26 -12.99 -4.84
N VAL A 97 2.42 -13.21 -3.54
CA VAL A 97 2.90 -14.48 -2.97
C VAL A 97 1.77 -15.53 -2.83
N ASN A 98 0.55 -15.19 -3.26
CA ASN A 98 -0.67 -15.99 -3.04
C ASN A 98 -0.97 -16.28 -1.55
N GLU A 99 -0.39 -15.47 -0.67
CA GLU A 99 -0.63 -15.51 0.77
C GLU A 99 -1.78 -14.54 1.06
N GLN A 100 -3.02 -14.96 0.83
CA GLN A 100 -4.21 -14.10 0.93
C GLN A 100 -4.41 -13.57 2.38
N ARG A 101 -3.69 -12.51 2.74
CA ARG A 101 -3.87 -11.80 4.00
C ARG A 101 -4.97 -10.77 3.80
N THR A 102 -6.08 -10.98 4.48
CA THR A 102 -7.24 -10.09 4.38
C THR A 102 -6.82 -8.67 4.75
N ALA A 103 -7.30 -7.67 3.99
CA ALA A 103 -7.07 -6.25 4.30
C ALA A 103 -7.45 -5.91 5.76
N ARG A 104 -8.40 -6.64 6.34
CA ARG A 104 -8.79 -6.54 7.76
C ARG A 104 -7.66 -6.88 8.74
N ARG A 105 -6.78 -7.84 8.42
CA ARG A 105 -5.63 -8.16 9.29
C ARG A 105 -4.56 -7.07 9.21
N ILE A 106 -4.35 -6.54 8.01
CA ILE A 106 -3.38 -5.47 7.79
C ILE A 106 -3.89 -4.16 8.40
N SER A 107 -5.19 -3.88 8.31
CA SER A 107 -5.79 -2.69 8.94
C SER A 107 -5.64 -2.68 10.45
N VAL A 108 -5.81 -3.84 11.10
CA VAL A 108 -5.60 -3.98 12.55
C VAL A 108 -4.12 -3.82 12.91
N ALA A 109 -3.20 -4.35 12.10
CA ALA A 109 -1.76 -4.24 12.35
C ALA A 109 -1.23 -2.80 12.14
N ALA A 110 -1.68 -2.13 11.08
CA ALA A 110 -1.21 -0.81 10.68
C ALA A 110 -2.02 0.35 11.28
N GLY A 111 -3.21 0.08 11.84
CA GLY A 111 -4.11 1.12 12.35
C GLY A 111 -4.76 1.97 11.26
N VAL A 112 -4.88 1.46 10.04
CA VAL A 112 -5.42 2.18 8.87
C VAL A 112 -6.68 1.50 8.37
N SER A 113 -7.72 2.27 8.04
CA SER A 113 -8.99 1.73 7.51
C SER A 113 -8.79 0.90 6.24
N ASP A 114 -9.52 -0.21 6.12
CA ASP A 114 -9.45 -1.12 4.97
C ASP A 114 -9.77 -0.43 3.63
N VAL A 115 -10.68 0.55 3.63
CA VAL A 115 -10.98 1.39 2.46
C VAL A 115 -9.76 2.18 2.00
N THR A 116 -8.99 2.73 2.94
CA THR A 116 -7.77 3.50 2.66
C THR A 116 -6.68 2.59 2.07
N ILE A 117 -6.51 1.39 2.63
CA ILE A 117 -5.56 0.40 2.10
C ILE A 117 -5.95 0.03 0.65
N LYS A 118 -7.22 -0.27 0.40
CA LYS A 118 -7.72 -0.59 -0.95
C LYS A 118 -7.57 0.58 -1.91
N HIS A 119 -7.82 1.81 -1.45
CA HIS A 119 -7.64 3.01 -2.26
C HIS A 119 -6.17 3.16 -2.67
N SER A 120 -5.25 3.14 -1.71
CA SER A 120 -3.82 3.24 -1.95
C SER A 120 -3.27 2.08 -2.78
N TYR A 121 -3.82 0.88 -2.61
CA TYR A 121 -3.52 -0.27 -3.45
C TYR A 121 -3.86 -0.03 -4.92
N ARG A 122 -5.06 0.48 -5.24
CA ARG A 122 -5.43 0.80 -6.64
C ARG A 122 -4.52 1.85 -7.26
N GLU A 123 -4.11 2.85 -6.49
CA GLU A 123 -3.14 3.85 -6.97
C GLU A 123 -1.77 3.21 -7.21
N LEU A 124 -1.35 2.31 -6.30
CA LEU A 124 -0.11 1.57 -6.43
C LEU A 124 -0.10 0.63 -7.63
N LEU A 125 -1.25 0.04 -8.02
CA LEU A 125 -1.35 -0.82 -9.20
C LEU A 125 -1.00 -0.09 -10.50
N LYS A 126 -1.40 1.19 -10.63
CA LYS A 126 -1.14 1.97 -11.86
C LYS A 126 0.34 2.23 -12.12
N VAL A 127 1.14 2.21 -11.06
CA VAL A 127 2.57 2.53 -11.05
C VAL A 127 3.41 1.30 -10.71
N LEU A 128 2.77 0.16 -10.46
CA LEU A 128 3.40 -1.08 -10.04
C LEU A 128 4.47 -1.53 -11.03
N ASP A 129 4.15 -1.45 -12.33
CA ASP A 129 5.04 -1.82 -13.42
C ASP A 129 6.38 -1.05 -13.39
N GLN A 130 6.36 0.20 -12.90
CA GLN A 130 7.56 1.04 -12.76
C GLN A 130 8.40 0.69 -11.53
N VAL A 131 7.76 0.16 -10.48
CA VAL A 131 8.39 -0.14 -9.18
C VAL A 131 8.93 -1.57 -9.18
N LEU A 132 8.23 -2.50 -9.84
CA LEU A 132 8.48 -3.92 -9.80
C LEU A 132 9.60 -4.30 -10.77
N THR A 133 10.83 -4.24 -10.27
CA THR A 133 12.01 -4.61 -11.05
C THR A 133 12.25 -6.12 -11.04
N PRO A 134 12.80 -6.70 -12.11
CA PRO A 134 13.10 -8.13 -12.19
C PRO A 134 14.04 -8.60 -11.07
N ASP A 135 14.89 -7.71 -10.54
CA ASP A 135 15.73 -7.97 -9.37
C ASP A 135 14.94 -8.32 -8.10
N ILE A 136 13.76 -7.75 -7.92
CA ILE A 136 12.91 -7.99 -6.75
C ILE A 136 12.19 -9.34 -6.91
N ILE A 137 11.71 -9.63 -8.13
CA ILE A 137 11.07 -10.90 -8.46
C ILE A 137 12.06 -12.06 -8.33
N ALA A 138 13.33 -11.83 -8.70
CA ALA A 138 14.40 -12.81 -8.54
C ALA A 138 14.74 -13.15 -7.07
N LYS A 139 14.29 -12.35 -6.09
CA LYS A 139 14.58 -12.60 -4.67
C LYS A 139 13.69 -13.67 -4.03
N ASP A 140 12.47 -13.88 -4.52
CA ASP A 140 11.57 -14.91 -3.99
C ASP A 140 10.77 -15.55 -5.12
N ALA A 141 10.93 -16.87 -5.28
CA ALA A 141 10.31 -17.65 -6.35
C ALA A 141 8.77 -17.71 -6.26
N ARG A 142 8.18 -17.27 -5.14
CA ARG A 142 6.72 -17.25 -4.94
C ARG A 142 6.05 -15.99 -5.48
N ILE A 143 6.81 -14.96 -5.89
CA ILE A 143 6.26 -13.70 -6.38
C ILE A 143 5.70 -13.91 -7.79
N ASP A 144 4.38 -13.78 -7.92
CA ASP A 144 3.68 -14.00 -9.18
C ASP A 144 2.97 -12.71 -9.62
N VAL A 145 3.62 -11.99 -10.53
CA VAL A 145 3.22 -10.64 -10.96
C VAL A 145 2.00 -10.64 -11.88
N SER A 146 1.80 -11.72 -12.62
CA SER A 146 0.66 -11.91 -13.53
C SER A 146 -0.68 -11.98 -12.79
N ARG A 147 -0.68 -12.20 -11.47
CA ARG A 147 -1.88 -12.22 -10.63
C ARG A 147 -2.45 -10.84 -10.34
N VAL A 148 -1.57 -9.85 -10.33
CA VAL A 148 -1.91 -8.49 -9.91
C VAL A 148 -2.18 -7.60 -11.12
N ASP A 149 -1.55 -7.90 -12.26
CA ASP A 149 -1.70 -7.18 -13.53
C ASP A 149 -2.94 -7.58 -14.34
N ALA A 150 -3.66 -8.63 -13.93
CA ALA A 150 -4.86 -9.11 -14.61
C ALA A 150 -6.10 -8.25 -14.30
N LYS A 151 -6.18 -7.02 -14.84
CA LYS A 151 -7.47 -6.38 -15.14
C LYS A 151 -7.42 -5.30 -16.22
#